data_AF-A0A645C6T4-F1
#
_entry.id   AF-A0A645C6T4-F1
#
_cell.length_a   1.000
_cell.length_b   1.000
_cell.length_c   1.000
_cell.angle_alpha   90.00
_cell.angle_beta   90.00
_cell.angle_gamma   90.00
#
_symmetry.space_group_name_H-M   'P 1'
#
loop_
_entity.id
_entity.type
_entity.pdbx_description
1 polymer ?
#
loop_
_entity_poly.entity_id
_entity_poly.type
_entity_poly.pdbx_seq_one_letter_code
_entity_poly.pdbx_strand_id
1 'polypeptide(L)'
;MTSEEIAGSYELETGKVIVETFEAIDEDQVPGVLVHSHGPFAWGKDAFEAVHNMVVMEEVAMMSWRNRVMNPGIESMQQELLDKHFLRKHGPGAYYGQVKEEPHDLHVRNL
;
A
#
# COMPACT_ATOMS: atom_id res chain seq x y z
N MET A 1 2.15 -20.91 3.81
CA MET A 1 3.19 -21.51 4.65
C MET A 1 3.01 -23.01 4.68
N THR A 2 4.09 -23.77 4.53
CA THR A 2 4.15 -25.22 4.69
C THR A 2 4.15 -25.61 6.17
N SER A 3 3.91 -26.88 6.50
CA SER A 3 3.94 -27.34 7.90
C SER A 3 5.33 -27.19 8.52
N GLU A 4 6.38 -27.36 7.71
CA GLU A 4 7.78 -27.20 8.09
C GLU A 4 8.10 -25.74 8.43
N GLU A 5 7.61 -24.79 7.63
CA GLU A 5 7.79 -23.35 7.87
C GLU A 5 7.12 -22.87 9.16
N ILE A 6 5.96 -23.43 9.48
CA ILE A 6 5.22 -23.11 10.73
C ILE A 6 5.95 -23.68 11.95
N ALA A 7 6.54 -24.87 11.85
CA ALA A 7 7.26 -25.50 12.94
C ALA A 7 8.69 -24.93 13.15
N GLY A 8 9.21 -24.20 12.16
CA GLY A 8 10.50 -23.53 12.20
C GLY A 8 10.44 -22.11 12.78
N SER A 9 11.22 -21.19 12.18
CA SER A 9 11.21 -19.78 12.56
C SER A 9 10.06 -19.04 11.86
N TYR A 10 8.84 -19.22 12.36
CA TYR A 10 7.59 -18.71 11.78
C TYR A 10 7.66 -17.27 11.25
N GLU A 11 8.24 -16.34 12.00
CA GLU A 11 8.37 -14.93 11.59
C GLU A 11 9.33 -14.75 10.42
N LEU A 12 10.45 -15.47 10.41
CA LEU A 12 11.42 -15.45 9.32
C LEU A 12 10.83 -16.06 8.04
N GLU A 13 10.14 -17.19 8.18
CA GLU A 13 9.50 -17.85 7.05
C GLU A 13 8.34 -17.00 6.50
N THR A 14 7.60 -16.29 7.35
CA THR A 14 6.64 -15.27 6.91
C THR A 14 7.31 -14.21 6.02
N GLY A 15 8.47 -13.70 6.45
CA GLY A 15 9.24 -12.74 5.67
C GLY A 15 9.71 -13.30 4.32
N LYS A 16 10.19 -14.54 4.29
CA LYS A 16 10.61 -15.20 3.03
C LYS A 16 9.47 -15.38 2.04
N VAL A 17 8.29 -15.80 2.51
CA VAL A 17 7.10 -15.95 1.65
C VAL A 17 6.66 -14.60 1.08
N ILE A 18 6.79 -13.51 1.84
CA ILE A 18 6.54 -12.15 1.33
C ILE A 18 7.54 -11.82 0.22
N VAL A 19 8.84 -12.05 0.44
CA VAL A 19 9.88 -11.78 -0.59
C VAL A 19 9.65 -12.61 -1.85
N GLU A 20 9.33 -13.90 -1.71
CA GLU A 20 8.99 -14.79 -2.84
C GLU A 20 7.79 -14.27 -3.64
N THR A 21 6.76 -13.75 -2.96
CA THR A 21 5.57 -13.18 -3.60
C THR A 21 5.91 -11.98 -4.51
N PHE A 22 6.98 -11.25 -4.20
CA PHE A 22 7.38 -10.03 -4.90
C PHE A 22 8.47 -10.26 -5.96
N GLU A 23 8.87 -11.49 -6.28
CA GLU A 23 9.90 -11.74 -7.31
C GLU A 23 9.59 -11.12 -8.68
N ALA A 24 8.31 -10.91 -9.01
CA ALA A 24 7.85 -10.29 -10.25
C ALA A 24 7.00 -9.02 -10.02
N ILE A 25 6.99 -8.47 -8.81
CA ILE A 25 6.20 -7.29 -8.43
C ILE A 25 7.15 -6.25 -7.85
N ASP A 26 7.11 -5.03 -8.38
CA ASP A 26 7.87 -3.91 -7.83
C ASP A 26 7.27 -3.49 -6.47
N GLU A 27 8.01 -3.72 -5.38
CA GLU A 27 7.59 -3.46 -4.02
C GLU A 27 7.43 -1.96 -3.71
N ASP A 28 8.09 -1.09 -4.48
CA ASP A 28 7.95 0.37 -4.35
C ASP A 28 6.64 0.86 -4.99
N GLN A 29 6.07 0.10 -5.93
CA GLN A 29 4.79 0.39 -6.56
C GLN A 29 3.59 -0.24 -5.84
N VAL A 30 3.81 -1.33 -5.11
CA VAL A 30 2.77 -2.07 -4.37
C VAL A 30 3.16 -2.18 -2.89
N PRO A 31 2.96 -1.12 -2.07
CA PRO A 31 3.51 -1.05 -0.72
C PRO A 31 2.68 -1.79 0.35
N GLY A 32 2.28 -3.03 0.05
CA GLY A 32 1.57 -3.88 0.99
C GLY A 32 1.22 -5.26 0.44
N VAL A 33 0.99 -6.20 1.35
CA VAL A 33 0.73 -7.62 1.03
C VAL A 33 -0.23 -8.23 2.06
N LEU A 34 -1.07 -9.16 1.60
CA LEU A 34 -1.88 -10.01 2.45
C LEU A 34 -1.21 -11.37 2.63
N VAL A 35 -0.83 -11.70 3.85
CA VAL A 35 -0.33 -13.04 4.16
C VAL A 35 -1.52 -13.96 4.44
N HIS A 36 -1.64 -15.02 3.65
CA HIS A 36 -2.74 -15.97 3.71
C HIS A 36 -2.94 -16.53 5.13
N SER A 37 -4.18 -16.46 5.64
CA SER A 37 -4.56 -16.88 7.01
C SER A 37 -3.82 -16.16 8.14
N HIS A 38 -3.21 -15.01 7.87
CA HIS A 38 -2.51 -14.20 8.86
C HIS A 38 -3.09 -12.78 8.88
N GLY A 39 -2.56 -11.87 8.07
CA GLY A 39 -3.01 -10.48 8.06
C GLY A 39 -2.26 -9.61 7.05
N PRO A 40 -2.60 -8.31 6.99
CA PRO A 40 -1.94 -7.34 6.13
C PRO A 40 -0.57 -6.92 6.69
N PHE A 41 0.38 -6.72 5.77
CA PHE A 41 1.65 -6.03 6.02
C PHE A 41 1.75 -4.86 5.04
N ALA A 42 2.22 -3.71 5.51
CA ALA A 42 2.42 -2.52 4.69
C ALA A 42 3.74 -1.84 5.03
N TRP A 43 4.32 -1.15 4.06
CA TRP A 43 5.59 -0.45 4.20
C TRP A 43 5.52 0.93 3.52
N GLY A 44 6.57 1.72 3.71
CA GLY A 44 6.73 3.06 3.16
C GLY A 44 8.13 3.58 3.47
N LYS A 45 8.50 4.76 2.96
CA LYS A 45 9.84 5.36 3.16
C LYS A 45 10.16 5.66 4.63
N ASP A 46 9.12 5.83 5.43
CA ASP A 46 9.18 6.08 6.86
C ASP A 46 7.95 5.45 7.55
N ALA A 47 7.99 5.43 8.90
CA ALA A 47 6.92 4.84 9.70
C ALA A 47 5.55 5.51 9.46
N PHE A 48 5.52 6.81 9.16
CA PHE A 48 4.27 7.53 8.94
C PHE A 48 3.64 7.13 7.59
N GLU A 49 4.45 7.02 6.54
CA GLU A 49 3.99 6.55 5.24
C GLU A 49 3.57 5.07 5.28
N ALA A 50 4.27 4.22 6.02
CA ALA A 50 3.86 2.83 6.22
C ALA A 50 2.46 2.72 6.86
N VAL A 51 2.18 3.54 7.90
CA VAL A 51 0.85 3.61 8.52
C VAL A 51 -0.18 4.18 7.55
N HIS A 52 0.17 5.22 6.77
CA HIS A 52 -0.72 5.76 5.74
C HIS A 52 -1.12 4.68 4.73
N ASN A 53 -0.16 3.91 4.20
CA ASN A 53 -0.41 2.83 3.27
C ASN A 53 -1.27 1.72 3.88
N MET A 54 -1.05 1.36 5.16
CA MET A 54 -1.89 0.40 5.88
C MET A 54 -3.35 0.87 5.98
N VAL A 55 -3.58 2.14 6.33
CA VAL A 55 -4.94 2.70 6.43
C VAL A 55 -5.61 2.69 5.06
N VAL A 56 -4.92 3.10 3.99
CA VAL A 56 -5.45 3.03 2.63
C VAL A 56 -5.80 1.60 2.24
N MET A 57 -4.93 0.63 2.56
CA MET A 57 -5.13 -0.80 2.29
C MET A 57 -6.40 -1.35 2.97
N GLU A 58 -6.65 -0.98 4.23
CA GLU A 58 -7.87 -1.36 4.96
C GLU A 58 -9.13 -0.76 4.32
N GLU A 59 -9.10 0.53 3.99
CA GLU A 59 -10.25 1.20 3.37
C GLU A 59 -10.61 0.59 2.01
N VAL A 60 -9.61 0.31 1.15
CA VAL A 60 -9.87 -0.33 -0.15
C VAL A 60 -10.29 -1.79 0.00
N ALA A 61 -9.82 -2.52 1.02
CA ALA A 61 -10.27 -3.87 1.32
C ALA A 61 -11.77 -3.87 1.71
N MET A 62 -12.19 -2.97 2.59
CA MET A 62 -13.59 -2.81 2.98
C MET A 62 -14.48 -2.44 1.78
N MET A 63 -14.06 -1.47 0.96
CA MET A 63 -14.80 -1.06 -0.24
C MET A 63 -14.90 -2.22 -1.26
N SER A 64 -13.79 -2.94 -1.48
CA SER A 64 -13.73 -4.09 -2.39
C SER A 64 -14.66 -5.21 -1.95
N TRP A 65 -14.66 -5.56 -0.66
CA TRP A 65 -15.58 -6.53 -0.08
C TRP A 65 -17.04 -6.15 -0.34
N ARG A 66 -17.43 -4.91 -0.01
CA ARG A 66 -18.81 -4.43 -0.22
C ARG A 66 -19.20 -4.47 -1.69
N ASN A 67 -18.32 -4.03 -2.58
CA ASN A 67 -18.56 -4.06 -4.03
C ASN A 67 -18.76 -5.49 -4.54
N ARG A 68 -17.95 -6.46 -4.10
CA ARG A 68 -18.09 -7.87 -4.51
C ARG A 68 -19.37 -8.52 -3.97
N VAL A 69 -19.80 -8.16 -2.76
CA VAL A 69 -21.08 -8.64 -2.21
C VAL A 69 -22.26 -8.08 -3.03
N MET A 70 -22.20 -6.81 -3.44
CA MET A 70 -23.26 -6.18 -4.24
C MET A 70 -23.26 -6.64 -5.71
N ASN A 71 -22.08 -6.86 -6.28
CA ASN A 71 -21.90 -7.30 -7.65
C ASN A 71 -20.79 -8.37 -7.73
N PRO A 72 -21.15 -9.66 -7.66
CA PRO A 72 -20.19 -10.76 -7.75
C PRO A 72 -19.41 -10.81 -9.07
N GLY A 73 -19.96 -10.21 -10.14
CA GLY A 73 -19.33 -10.11 -11.45
C GLY A 73 -18.56 -8.81 -11.68
N ILE A 74 -18.26 -8.04 -10.62
CA ILE A 74 -17.47 -6.82 -10.78
C ILE A 74 -16.05 -7.15 -11.27
N GLU A 75 -15.65 -6.50 -12.35
CA GLU A 75 -14.31 -6.62 -12.92
C GLU A 75 -13.36 -5.57 -12.36
N SER A 76 -12.06 -5.73 -12.59
CA SER A 76 -11.05 -4.72 -12.28
C SER A 76 -11.33 -3.42 -13.02
N MET A 77 -10.85 -2.29 -12.48
CA MET A 77 -10.90 -1.03 -13.19
C MET A 77 -10.04 -1.09 -14.48
N GLN A 78 -10.36 -0.20 -15.44
CA GLN A 78 -9.60 -0.06 -16.68
C GLN A 78 -8.12 0.21 -16.38
N GLN A 79 -7.22 -0.48 -17.08
CA GLN A 79 -5.77 -0.37 -16.86
C GLN A 79 -5.29 1.06 -17.10
N GLU A 80 -5.78 1.73 -18.16
CA GLU A 80 -5.40 3.09 -18.50
C GLU A 80 -5.77 4.10 -17.39
N LEU A 81 -6.89 3.83 -16.70
CA LEU A 81 -7.33 4.66 -15.59
C LEU A 81 -6.47 4.39 -14.34
N LEU A 82 -6.13 3.13 -14.06
CA LEU A 82 -5.24 2.75 -12.97
C LEU A 82 -3.86 3.42 -13.14
N ASP A 83 -3.27 3.28 -14.33
CA ASP A 83 -1.98 3.88 -14.69
C ASP A 83 -2.01 5.39 -14.51
N LYS A 84 -3.07 6.06 -14.98
CA LYS A 84 -3.24 7.51 -14.81
C LYS A 84 -3.30 7.91 -13.33
N HIS A 85 -4.01 7.15 -12.49
CA HIS A 85 -4.14 7.44 -11.05
C HIS A 85 -2.82 7.24 -10.29
N PHE A 86 -2.04 6.24 -10.67
CA PHE A 86 -0.75 5.93 -10.07
C PHE A 86 0.33 6.92 -10.55
N LEU A 87 0.54 7.02 -11.86
CA LEU A 87 1.63 7.79 -12.46
C LEU A 87 1.52 9.30 -12.23
N ARG A 88 0.31 9.85 -12.03
CA ARG A 88 0.15 11.29 -11.70
C ARG A 88 0.78 11.69 -10.36
N LYS A 89 1.03 10.71 -9.46
CA LYS A 89 1.67 10.89 -8.15
C LYS A 89 3.10 10.34 -8.10
N HIS A 90 3.35 9.19 -8.74
CA HIS A 90 4.59 8.41 -8.55
C HIS A 90 5.43 8.26 -9.84
N GLY A 91 4.93 8.71 -11.00
CA GLY A 91 5.62 8.55 -12.28
C GLY A 91 6.59 9.69 -12.62
N PRO A 92 7.44 9.52 -13.66
CA PRO A 92 8.25 10.60 -14.22
C PRO A 92 7.35 11.76 -14.69
N GLY A 93 7.43 12.91 -14.01
CA GLY A 93 6.54 14.05 -14.27
C GLY A 93 5.26 14.08 -13.42
N ALA A 94 5.26 13.42 -12.26
CA ALA A 94 4.20 13.53 -11.26
C ALA A 94 3.84 15.01 -11.00
N TYR A 95 2.55 15.31 -11.04
CA TYR A 95 2.02 16.68 -10.99
C TYR A 95 0.92 16.85 -9.94
N TYR A 96 0.53 15.76 -9.27
CA TYR A 96 -0.58 15.73 -8.34
C TYR A 96 -0.14 15.25 -6.95
N GLY A 97 -0.45 16.04 -5.92
CA GLY A 97 -0.09 15.80 -4.53
C GLY A 97 -0.02 17.13 -3.79
N GLN A 98 -0.37 17.16 -2.51
CA GLN A 98 -0.19 18.36 -1.70
C GLN A 98 1.30 18.48 -1.36
N VAL A 99 1.92 19.58 -1.80
CA VAL A 99 3.22 19.99 -1.27
C VAL A 99 3.00 20.28 0.21
N LYS A 100 3.79 19.67 1.11
CA LYS A 100 3.80 20.11 2.50
C LYS A 100 4.25 21.57 2.49
N GLU A 101 3.38 22.49 2.91
CA GLU A 101 3.86 23.81 3.29
C GLU A 101 4.83 23.59 4.46
N GLU A 102 6.09 24.03 4.27
CA GLU A 102 6.98 24.28 5.40
C GLU A 102 6.22 25.20 6.36
N PRO A 103 6.29 24.97 7.68
CA PRO A 103 5.65 25.87 8.62
C PRO A 103 6.28 27.25 8.43
N HIS A 104 5.58 28.14 7.73
CA HIS A 104 5.93 29.53 7.66
C HIS A 104 5.98 30.02 9.11
N ASP A 105 7.15 30.48 9.50
CA ASP A 105 7.48 31.04 10.81
C ASP A 105 6.42 32.11 11.17
N LEU A 106 5.39 31.70 11.92
CA LEU A 106 4.25 32.52 12.35
C LEU A 106 4.60 33.31 13.62
N HIS A 107 5.88 33.64 13.82
CA HIS A 107 6.31 34.56 14.86
C HIS A 107 7.15 35.69 14.28
N VAL A 108 6.80 36.89 14.73
CA VAL A 108 7.51 38.15 14.51
C VAL A 108 7.19 38.89 13.21
N ARG A 109 5.92 39.29 13.02
CA ARG A 109 5.60 40.64 12.50
C ARG A 109 4.32 41.18 13.15
N ASN A 110 4.50 41.76 14.35
CA ASN A 110 3.67 42.83 14.89
C ASN A 110 4.58 43.68 15.81
N LEU A 111 5.49 44.41 15.15
CA LEU A 111 5.91 45.75 15.54
C LEU A 111 5.57 46.66 14.36
#